data_AF-A0A382CD09-F1
#
_entry.id   AF-A0A382CD09-F1
#
_cell.length_a   1.000
_cell.length_b   1.000
_cell.length_c   1.000
_cell.angle_alpha   90.00
_cell.angle_beta   90.00
_cell.angle_gamma   90.00
#
_symmetry.space_group_name_H-M   'P 1'
#
loop_
_entity.id
_entity.type
_entity.pdbx_description
1 polymer ?
#
loop_
_entity_poly.entity_id
_entity_poly.type
_entity_poly.pdbx_seq_one_letter_code
_entity_poly.pdbx_strand_id
1 'polypeptide(L)'
;VLEFFENWGPIQQALGAGFFTWGMTAAGAGLVFFFKEIDRKILDGMLGFAAGVMIAASFWSLLAPALEHSEASGGSYNGLFPVLFGFLLGGLGMRLIDIYLPHLHPGAPPEETEGVKTTWHRSMLLISAITLHNIPEGLAVGVAFGAAAAGDEQTFGAAIA
;
A
#
# COMPACT_ATOMS: atom_id res chain seq x y z
N VAL A 1 -19.87 -15.11 6.81
CA VAL A 1 -19.23 -13.98 6.09
C VAL A 1 -18.03 -14.49 5.30
N LEU A 2 -17.08 -15.18 5.94
CA LEU A 2 -15.89 -15.75 5.26
C LEU A 2 -16.25 -16.79 4.19
N GLU A 3 -17.14 -17.75 4.47
CA GLU A 3 -17.59 -18.74 3.46
C GLU A 3 -18.26 -18.11 2.23
N PHE A 4 -18.93 -16.96 2.39
CA PHE A 4 -19.55 -16.25 1.25
C PHE A 4 -18.49 -15.55 0.39
N PHE A 5 -17.41 -15.07 1.02
CA PHE A 5 -16.29 -14.41 0.37
C PHE A 5 -15.36 -15.41 -0.32
N GLU A 6 -15.19 -16.61 0.24
CA GLU A 6 -14.43 -17.72 -0.37
C GLU A 6 -15.06 -18.21 -1.68
N ASN A 7 -16.37 -18.07 -1.84
CA ASN A 7 -17.08 -18.44 -3.07
C ASN A 7 -16.97 -17.39 -4.20
N TRP A 8 -16.35 -16.24 -3.94
CA TRP A 8 -16.17 -15.19 -4.94
C TRP A 8 -14.94 -15.44 -5.82
N GLY A 9 -14.99 -14.93 -7.06
CA GLY A 9 -13.82 -14.95 -7.91
C GLY A 9 -12.69 -14.04 -7.37
N PRO A 10 -11.43 -14.26 -7.74
CA PRO A 10 -10.28 -13.53 -7.19
C PRO A 10 -10.37 -12.01 -7.40
N ILE A 11 -10.90 -11.60 -8.55
CA ILE A 11 -11.15 -10.18 -8.88
C ILE A 11 -12.22 -9.58 -7.95
N GLN A 12 -13.26 -10.35 -7.64
CA GLN A 12 -14.34 -9.90 -6.75
C GLN A 12 -13.85 -9.81 -5.30
N GLN A 13 -13.02 -10.77 -4.86
CA GLN A 13 -12.37 -10.73 -3.55
C GLN A 13 -11.45 -9.50 -3.42
N ALA A 14 -10.57 -9.28 -4.39
CA ALA A 14 -9.69 -8.11 -4.42
C ALA A 14 -10.49 -6.79 -4.43
N LEU A 15 -11.57 -6.72 -5.22
CA LEU A 15 -12.44 -5.54 -5.27
C LEU A 15 -13.19 -5.32 -3.95
N GLY A 16 -13.70 -6.39 -3.34
CA GLY A 16 -14.37 -6.34 -2.04
C GLY A 16 -13.42 -5.88 -0.93
N ALA A 17 -12.19 -6.41 -0.91
CA ALA A 17 -11.14 -5.98 0.00
C ALA A 17 -10.73 -4.52 -0.25
N GLY A 18 -10.64 -4.09 -1.52
CA GLY A 18 -10.36 -2.69 -1.88
C GLY A 18 -11.46 -1.72 -1.43
N PHE A 19 -12.74 -2.10 -1.54
CA PHE A 19 -13.83 -1.28 -0.99
C PHE A 19 -13.82 -1.24 0.54
N PHE A 20 -13.43 -2.35 1.16
CA PHE A 20 -13.27 -2.40 2.61
C PHE A 20 -12.16 -1.46 3.08
N THR A 21 -10.96 -1.52 2.49
CA THR A 21 -9.85 -0.63 2.84
C THR A 21 -10.20 0.84 2.59
N TRP A 22 -10.81 1.15 1.44
CA TRP A 22 -11.34 2.48 1.15
C TRP A 22 -12.36 2.94 2.21
N GLY A 23 -13.28 2.06 2.61
CA GLY A 23 -14.26 2.33 3.66
C GLY A 23 -13.61 2.63 5.01
N MET A 24 -12.54 1.92 5.36
CA MET A 24 -11.76 2.17 6.57
C MET A 24 -11.04 3.52 6.52
N THR A 25 -10.44 3.89 5.36
CA THR A 25 -9.87 5.23 5.16
C THR A 25 -10.93 6.32 5.29
N ALA A 26 -12.11 6.13 4.68
CA ALA A 26 -13.22 7.07 4.77
C ALA A 26 -13.75 7.19 6.22
N ALA A 27 -13.85 6.09 6.95
CA ALA A 27 -14.24 6.08 8.35
C ALA A 27 -13.23 6.83 9.23
N GLY A 28 -11.93 6.60 9.02
CA GLY A 28 -10.87 7.35 9.70
C GLY A 28 -10.91 8.85 9.39
N ALA A 29 -11.09 9.21 8.12
CA ALA A 29 -11.25 10.61 7.70
C ALA A 29 -12.51 11.26 8.31
N GLY A 30 -13.58 10.50 8.52
CA GLY A 30 -14.82 10.95 9.14
C GLY A 30 -14.66 11.47 10.57
N LEU A 31 -13.58 11.13 11.27
CA LEU A 31 -13.27 11.68 12.60
C LEU A 31 -13.14 13.22 12.59
N VAL A 32 -12.87 13.83 11.44
CA VAL A 32 -12.81 15.29 11.26
C VAL A 32 -14.13 15.99 11.63
N PHE A 33 -15.27 15.30 11.56
CA PHE A 33 -16.56 15.86 11.97
C PHE A 33 -16.71 16.00 13.49
N PHE A 34 -15.92 15.25 14.26
CA PHE A 34 -15.94 15.27 15.72
C PHE A 34 -14.74 16.02 16.31
N PHE A 35 -13.58 15.96 15.66
CA PHE A 35 -12.33 16.56 16.12
C PHE A 35 -11.74 17.47 15.03
N LYS A 36 -11.62 18.77 15.33
CA LYS A 36 -10.98 19.75 14.41
C LYS A 36 -9.46 19.79 14.55
N GLU A 37 -8.94 19.50 15.73
CA GLU A 37 -7.52 19.49 16.05
C GLU A 37 -7.20 18.20 16.82
N ILE A 38 -6.08 17.58 16.50
CA ILE A 38 -5.58 16.36 17.15
C ILE A 38 -4.26 16.71 17.82
N ASP A 39 -4.07 16.23 19.06
CA ASP A 39 -2.80 16.38 19.75
C ASP A 39 -1.66 15.75 18.93
N ARG A 40 -0.55 16.47 18.78
CA ARG A 40 0.54 16.05 17.92
C ARG A 40 1.19 14.73 18.35
N LYS A 41 1.24 14.43 19.65
CA LYS A 41 1.78 13.14 20.13
C LYS A 41 0.87 11.98 19.73
N ILE A 42 -0.44 12.20 19.74
CA ILE A 42 -1.42 11.21 19.27
C ILE A 42 -1.26 11.01 17.76
N LEU A 43 -1.17 12.10 16.99
CA LEU A 43 -0.97 12.04 15.54
C LEU A 43 0.34 11.30 15.18
N ASP A 44 1.44 11.64 15.84
CA ASP A 44 2.73 10.99 15.63
C ASP A 44 2.67 9.50 16.03
N GLY A 45 1.95 9.16 17.10
CA GLY A 45 1.68 7.78 17.50
C GLY A 45 0.86 7.00 16.46
N MET A 46 -0.16 7.62 15.87
CA MET A 46 -0.97 7.01 14.81
C MET A 46 -0.13 6.77 13.54
N LEU A 47 0.67 7.77 13.12
CA LEU A 47 1.57 7.65 11.97
C LEU A 47 2.63 6.56 12.19
N GLY A 48 3.21 6.49 13.40
CA GLY A 48 4.17 5.45 13.76
C GLY A 48 3.56 4.05 13.77
N PHE A 49 2.34 3.90 14.29
CA PHE A 49 1.61 2.63 14.24
C PHE A 49 1.34 2.20 12.80
N ALA A 50 0.83 3.10 11.95
CA ALA A 50 0.57 2.81 10.54
C ALA A 50 1.84 2.38 9.80
N ALA A 51 2.95 3.13 9.96
CA ALA A 51 4.23 2.79 9.37
C ALA A 51 4.74 1.40 9.85
N GLY A 52 4.56 1.09 11.14
CA GLY A 52 4.93 -0.21 11.70
C GLY A 52 4.16 -1.38 11.09
N VAL A 53 2.83 -1.25 10.96
CA VAL A 53 1.97 -2.25 10.32
C VAL A 53 2.39 -2.47 8.86
N MET A 54 2.66 -1.40 8.11
CA MET A 54 3.05 -1.50 6.71
C MET A 54 4.43 -2.15 6.50
N ILE A 55 5.40 -1.88 7.38
CA ILE A 55 6.70 -2.56 7.36
C ILE A 55 6.54 -4.06 7.66
N ALA A 56 5.74 -4.40 8.68
CA ALA A 56 5.48 -5.80 9.01
C ALA A 56 4.77 -6.54 7.86
N ALA A 57 3.70 -5.96 7.32
CA ALA A 57 2.97 -6.54 6.18
C ALA A 57 3.89 -6.74 4.97
N SER A 58 4.77 -5.78 4.68
CA SER A 58 5.72 -5.86 3.57
C SER A 58 6.68 -7.06 3.71
N PHE A 59 7.08 -7.42 4.93
CA PHE A 59 7.96 -8.58 5.16
C PHE A 59 7.18 -9.89 5.23
N TRP A 60 6.21 -10.00 6.14
CA TRP A 60 5.53 -11.28 6.42
C TRP A 60 4.42 -11.62 5.43
N SER A 61 3.76 -10.63 4.84
CA SER A 61 2.60 -10.86 3.95
C SER A 61 2.96 -10.75 2.46
N LEU A 62 4.09 -10.14 2.12
CA LEU A 62 4.52 -9.97 0.73
C LEU A 62 5.88 -10.61 0.46
N LEU A 63 6.95 -10.19 1.14
CA LEU A 63 8.31 -10.62 0.78
C LEU A 63 8.58 -12.10 1.07
N ALA A 64 8.21 -12.59 2.26
CA ALA A 64 8.40 -13.99 2.62
C ALA A 64 7.58 -14.93 1.73
N PRO A 65 6.26 -14.71 1.53
CA PRO A 65 5.47 -15.52 0.58
C PRO A 65 6.01 -15.46 -0.85
N ALA A 66 6.48 -14.29 -1.32
CA ALA A 66 7.06 -14.16 -2.66
C ALA A 66 8.33 -14.99 -2.84
N LEU A 67 9.18 -15.11 -1.81
CA LEU A 67 10.37 -15.97 -1.84
C LEU A 67 10.00 -17.44 -1.89
N GLU A 68 9.09 -17.88 -1.00
CA GLU A 68 8.60 -19.27 -0.97
C GLU A 68 7.99 -19.68 -2.31
N HIS A 69 7.16 -18.81 -2.91
CA HIS A 69 6.54 -19.04 -4.21
C HIS A 69 7.57 -19.12 -5.35
N SER A 70 8.57 -18.23 -5.33
CA SER A 70 9.63 -18.18 -6.35
C SER A 70 10.59 -19.38 -6.25
N GLU A 71 10.87 -19.86 -5.04
CA GLU A 71 11.61 -21.10 -4.79
C GLU A 71 10.87 -22.33 -5.33
N ALA A 72 9.57 -22.45 -5.02
CA ALA A 72 8.73 -23.55 -5.49
C ALA A 72 8.62 -23.61 -7.02
N SER A 73 8.69 -22.44 -7.68
CA SER A 73 8.63 -22.31 -9.14
C SER A 73 9.92 -22.74 -9.87
N GLY A 74 10.96 -23.17 -9.14
CA GLY A 74 12.22 -23.64 -9.72
C GLY A 74 13.10 -22.52 -10.29
N GLY A 75 12.92 -21.28 -9.81
CA GLY A 75 13.66 -20.12 -10.29
C GLY A 75 15.17 -20.20 -10.05
N SER A 76 15.94 -19.53 -10.91
CA SER A 76 17.41 -19.46 -10.81
C SER A 76 17.86 -18.90 -9.45
N TYR A 77 18.88 -19.51 -8.84
CA TYR A 77 19.40 -19.19 -7.49
C TYR A 77 18.32 -19.19 -6.39
N ASN A 78 17.58 -20.29 -6.25
CA ASN A 78 16.56 -20.49 -5.21
C ASN A 78 15.52 -19.35 -5.18
N GLY A 79 14.98 -18.96 -6.33
CA GLY A 79 13.89 -17.97 -6.37
C GLY A 79 14.24 -16.54 -5.92
N LEU A 80 15.50 -16.24 -5.57
CA LEU A 80 15.89 -14.92 -5.06
C LEU A 80 15.86 -13.83 -6.15
N PHE A 81 16.34 -14.15 -7.36
CA PHE A 81 16.45 -13.16 -8.45
C PHE A 81 15.12 -12.52 -8.86
N PRO A 82 14.03 -13.29 -9.10
CA PRO A 82 12.73 -12.70 -9.43
C PRO A 82 12.22 -11.74 -8.35
N VAL A 83 12.32 -12.13 -7.07
CA VAL A 83 11.84 -11.34 -5.94
C VAL A 83 12.68 -10.07 -5.76
N LEU A 84 14.01 -10.20 -5.79
CA LEU A 84 14.92 -9.06 -5.70
C LEU A 84 14.69 -8.07 -6.86
N PHE A 85 14.54 -8.58 -8.08
CA PHE A 85 14.27 -7.75 -9.24
C PHE A 85 12.93 -7.02 -9.11
N GLY A 86 11.86 -7.71 -8.69
CA GLY A 86 10.56 -7.11 -8.43
C GLY A 86 10.59 -6.05 -7.33
N PHE A 87 11.28 -6.34 -6.22
CA PHE A 87 11.44 -5.41 -5.10
C PHE A 87 12.19 -4.14 -5.52
N LEU A 88 13.33 -4.28 -6.21
CA LEU A 88 14.11 -3.14 -6.70
C LEU A 88 13.35 -2.34 -7.76
N LEU A 89 12.63 -3.01 -8.67
CA LEU A 89 11.81 -2.34 -9.67
C LEU A 89 10.66 -1.56 -9.03
N GLY A 90 10.00 -2.13 -8.01
CA GLY A 90 8.97 -1.43 -7.23
C GLY A 90 9.52 -0.21 -6.49
N GLY A 91 10.66 -0.37 -5.82
CA GLY A 91 11.36 0.73 -5.15
C GLY A 91 11.79 1.84 -6.10
N LEU A 92 12.32 1.48 -7.27
CA LEU A 92 12.66 2.43 -8.33
C LEU A 92 11.41 3.13 -8.87
N GLY A 93 10.33 2.39 -9.10
CA GLY A 93 9.04 2.94 -9.53
C GLY A 93 8.51 3.98 -8.55
N MET A 94 8.51 3.67 -7.25
CA MET A 94 8.14 4.62 -6.20
C MET A 94 9.05 5.83 -6.16
N ARG A 95 10.37 5.64 -6.32
CA ARG A 95 11.32 6.76 -6.36
C ARG A 95 11.10 7.67 -7.56
N LEU A 96 10.75 7.11 -8.72
CA LEU A 96 10.42 7.92 -9.89
C LEU A 96 9.14 8.72 -9.65
N ILE A 97 8.09 8.09 -9.11
CA ILE A 97 6.84 8.79 -8.77
C ILE A 97 7.11 9.95 -7.81
N ASP A 98 7.90 9.72 -6.76
CA ASP A 98 8.28 10.72 -5.77
C ASP A 98 9.03 11.92 -6.38
N ILE A 99 9.98 11.66 -7.30
CA ILE A 99 10.75 12.70 -8.00
C ILE A 99 9.86 13.54 -8.92
N TYR A 100 8.86 12.94 -9.57
CA TYR A 100 8.01 13.68 -10.52
C TYR A 100 6.83 14.36 -9.86
N LEU A 101 6.33 13.81 -8.75
CA LEU A 101 5.17 14.33 -8.05
C LEU A 101 5.50 15.69 -7.43
N PRO A 102 4.83 16.78 -7.83
CA PRO A 102 4.88 18.03 -7.09
C PRO A 102 4.35 17.81 -5.68
N HIS A 103 5.20 17.93 -4.68
CA HIS A 103 4.77 17.83 -3.29
C HIS A 103 5.56 18.80 -2.41
N LEU A 104 4.94 19.19 -1.29
CA LEU A 104 5.52 20.09 -0.31
C LEU A 104 5.50 19.37 1.04
N HIS A 105 6.66 19.27 1.69
CA HIS A 105 6.72 18.71 3.03
C HIS A 105 5.96 19.58 4.03
N PRO A 106 5.27 18.98 5.02
CA PRO A 106 4.58 19.73 6.07
C PRO A 106 5.53 20.68 6.80
N GLY A 107 5.36 21.99 6.61
CA GLY A 107 6.16 23.03 7.27
C GLY A 107 7.33 23.58 6.44
N ALA A 108 7.57 23.06 5.24
CA ALA A 108 8.60 23.59 4.34
C ALA A 108 8.16 24.92 3.67
N PRO A 109 9.08 25.87 3.44
CA PRO A 109 8.79 27.09 2.69
C PRO A 109 8.42 26.75 1.22
N PRO A 110 7.60 27.59 0.54
CA PRO A 110 7.18 27.34 -0.85
C PRO A 110 8.34 27.24 -1.86
N GLU A 111 9.54 27.70 -1.50
CA GLU A 111 10.75 27.61 -2.30
C GLU A 111 11.35 26.19 -2.33
N GLU A 112 10.96 25.33 -1.38
CA GLU A 112 11.39 23.93 -1.25
C GLU A 112 10.36 22.95 -1.83
N THR A 113 9.49 23.39 -2.76
CA THR A 113 8.62 22.46 -3.49
C THR A 113 9.46 21.51 -4.33
N GLU A 114 9.39 20.21 -4.02
CA GLU A 114 9.99 19.15 -4.83
C GLU A 114 9.08 18.78 -6.00
N GLY A 115 9.64 18.15 -7.02
CA GLY A 115 8.93 17.72 -8.22
C GLY A 115 8.75 18.78 -9.30
N VAL A 116 7.89 18.48 -10.28
CA VAL A 116 7.65 19.36 -11.44
C VAL A 116 6.87 20.60 -10.98
N LYS A 117 7.33 21.80 -11.34
CA LYS A 117 6.62 23.04 -10.98
C LYS A 117 5.19 23.03 -11.54
N THR A 118 4.21 23.24 -10.68
CA THR A 118 2.79 23.34 -11.09
C THR A 118 2.11 24.55 -10.49
N THR A 119 0.97 24.93 -11.08
CA THR A 119 0.06 25.95 -10.57
C THR A 119 -1.04 25.37 -9.66
N TRP A 120 -0.93 24.10 -9.26
CA TRP A 120 -1.99 23.41 -8.53
C TRP A 120 -2.14 23.95 -7.10
N HIS A 121 -3.38 24.02 -6.64
CA HIS A 121 -3.68 24.39 -5.25
C HIS A 121 -3.19 23.30 -4.27
N ARG A 122 -2.84 23.71 -3.04
CA ARG A 122 -2.33 22.81 -1.98
C ARG A 122 -3.22 21.58 -1.74
N SER A 123 -4.54 21.72 -1.86
CA SER A 123 -5.50 20.61 -1.73
C SER A 123 -5.30 19.55 -2.81
N MET A 124 -5.09 19.95 -4.07
CA MET A 124 -4.84 19.02 -5.18
C MET A 124 -3.50 18.29 -5.04
N LEU A 125 -2.47 18.99 -4.56
CA LEU A 125 -1.17 18.38 -4.26
C LEU A 125 -1.31 17.32 -3.15
N LEU A 126 -2.04 17.64 -2.08
CA LEU A 126 -2.29 16.72 -0.98
C LEU A 126 -3.09 15.48 -1.44
N ILE A 127 -4.18 15.67 -2.19
CA ILE A 127 -4.98 14.56 -2.73
C ILE A 127 -4.13 13.67 -3.63
N SER A 128 -3.29 14.27 -4.49
CA SER A 128 -2.42 13.51 -5.40
C SER A 128 -1.37 12.71 -4.65
N ALA A 129 -0.74 13.29 -3.62
CA ALA A 129 0.22 12.61 -2.77
C ALA A 129 -0.40 11.43 -2.01
N ILE A 130 -1.57 11.62 -1.39
CA ILE A 130 -2.29 10.54 -0.70
C ILE A 130 -2.69 9.45 -1.69
N THR A 131 -3.21 9.82 -2.87
CA THR A 131 -3.61 8.86 -3.91
C THR A 131 -2.45 7.98 -4.34
N LEU A 132 -1.29 8.58 -4.60
CA LEU A 132 -0.10 7.84 -5.04
C LEU A 132 0.46 6.91 -3.95
N HIS A 133 0.26 7.25 -2.67
CA HIS A 133 0.63 6.37 -1.56
C HIS A 133 -0.31 5.16 -1.43
N ASN A 134 -1.59 5.34 -1.76
CA ASN A 134 -2.58 4.27 -1.68
C ASN A 134 -2.53 3.30 -2.88
N ILE A 135 -1.89 3.68 -3.99
CA ILE A 135 -1.74 2.79 -5.16
C ILE A 135 -0.94 1.52 -4.81
N PRO A 136 0.25 1.59 -4.17
CA PRO A 136 0.97 0.42 -3.70
C PRO A 136 0.16 -0.49 -2.78
N GLU A 137 -0.63 0.08 -1.87
CA GLU A 137 -1.49 -0.69 -0.96
C GLU A 137 -2.57 -1.46 -1.72
N GLY A 138 -3.26 -0.79 -2.65
CA GLY A 138 -4.25 -1.44 -3.51
C GLY A 138 -3.65 -2.51 -4.43
N LEU A 139 -2.44 -2.27 -4.94
CA LEU A 139 -1.71 -3.26 -5.74
C LEU A 139 -1.36 -4.49 -4.91
N ALA A 140 -0.88 -4.31 -3.67
CA ALA A 140 -0.54 -5.40 -2.76
C ALA A 140 -1.75 -6.30 -2.48
N VAL A 141 -2.91 -5.70 -2.20
CA VAL A 141 -4.18 -6.45 -2.04
C VAL A 141 -4.51 -7.26 -3.30
N GLY A 142 -4.41 -6.63 -4.48
CA GLY A 142 -4.68 -7.31 -5.75
C GLY A 142 -3.74 -8.49 -6.02
N VAL A 143 -2.44 -8.32 -5.74
CA VAL A 143 -1.44 -9.38 -5.90
C VAL A 143 -1.69 -10.52 -4.91
N ALA A 144 -2.03 -10.22 -3.65
CA ALA A 144 -2.29 -11.22 -2.64
C ALA A 144 -3.49 -12.12 -3.01
N PHE A 145 -4.63 -11.53 -3.40
CA PHE A 145 -5.78 -12.32 -3.85
C PHE A 145 -5.54 -13.03 -5.19
N GLY A 146 -4.74 -12.44 -6.08
CA GLY A 146 -4.33 -13.09 -7.33
C GLY A 146 -3.45 -14.33 -7.10
N ALA A 147 -2.51 -14.26 -6.17
CA ALA A 147 -1.64 -15.36 -5.79
C ALA A 147 -2.40 -16.46 -5.03
N ALA A 148 -3.30 -16.09 -4.11
CA ALA A 148 -4.18 -17.04 -3.43
C ALA A 148 -5.01 -17.88 -4.43
N ALA A 149 -5.48 -17.26 -5.51
CA ALA A 149 -6.22 -17.94 -6.57
C ALA A 149 -5.38 -18.89 -7.44
N ALA A 150 -4.06 -18.69 -7.47
CA ALA A 150 -3.14 -19.54 -8.23
C ALA A 150 -2.80 -20.86 -7.51
N GLY A 151 -3.44 -21.14 -6.36
CA GLY A 151 -3.25 -22.37 -5.58
C GLY A 151 -2.28 -22.23 -4.40
N ASP A 152 -1.97 -20.99 -4.01
CA ASP A 152 -1.09 -20.69 -2.88
C ASP A 152 -1.94 -20.43 -1.61
N GLU A 153 -2.31 -21.51 -0.90
CA GLU A 153 -3.17 -21.46 0.29
C GLU A 153 -2.58 -20.60 1.41
N GLN A 154 -1.25 -20.52 1.52
CA GLN A 154 -0.55 -19.65 2.46
C GLN A 154 -0.78 -18.17 2.16
N THR A 155 -0.94 -17.83 0.87
CA THR A 155 -1.16 -16.45 0.44
C THR A 155 -2.59 -15.97 0.68
N PHE A 156 -3.59 -16.86 0.82
CA PHE A 156 -4.94 -16.45 1.21
C PHE A 156 -4.97 -15.89 2.64
N GLY A 157 -4.26 -16.53 3.58
CA GLY A 157 -4.11 -16.03 4.95
C GLY A 157 -3.41 -14.67 5.01
N ALA A 158 -2.41 -14.45 4.15
CA ALA A 158 -1.74 -13.16 4.00
C ALA A 158 -2.61 -12.10 3.30
N ALA A 159 -3.55 -12.51 2.45
CA ALA A 159 -4.44 -11.60 1.72
C ALA A 159 -5.58 -11.04 2.59
N ILE A 160 -5.98 -11.77 3.64
CA ILE A 160 -7.09 -11.40 4.54
C ILE A 160 -6.62 -10.83 5.89
N ALA A 161 -5.33 -10.93 6.22
CA ALA A 161 -4.72 -10.39 7.43
C ALA A 161 -4.47 -8.88 7.33
#